data_AF-A0AAW5TCB9-F1
#
_entry.id   AF-A0AAW5TCB9-F1
#
_cell.length_a   1.000
_cell.length_b   1.000
_cell.length_c   1.000
_cell.angle_alpha   90.00
_cell.angle_beta   90.00
_cell.angle_gamma   90.00
#
_symmetry.space_group_name_H-M   'P 1'
#
loop_
_entity.id
_entity.type
_entity.pdbx_description
1 polymer ?
#
loop_
_entity_poly.entity_id
_entity_poly.type
_entity_poly.pdbx_seq_one_letter_code
_entity_poly.pdbx_strand_id
1 'polypeptide(L)'
;MTDPIVAIDRVWSIRDAILAWLYIKAMVQGNRHPVLKPDDIAATVDWRGAPLTEPEVAAASDWLKGEGYISGSSAWGHGVIRPSITPRGERMADQKLSVRPGGETPADPQGVTTIHIRNSTNVAIGSPGATQTYNVSEQIEKCLAVADLLASASEGDAGDVERAHQVAADIKAEAAANAPESGKLKKLVLSALGIGMTTLAHDGAAELVHLGSQALGTF
;
A
#
# COMPACT_ATOMS: atom_id res chain seq x y z
N MET A 1 -12.84 18.43 -16.73
CA MET A 1 -12.81 19.01 -15.37
C MET A 1 -11.99 18.04 -14.53
N THR A 2 -10.71 18.31 -14.36
CA THR A 2 -9.77 17.41 -13.67
C THR A 2 -9.96 17.55 -12.17
N ASP A 3 -10.10 16.44 -11.46
CA ASP A 3 -10.22 16.42 -10.00
C ASP A 3 -9.03 17.17 -9.35
N PRO A 4 -9.26 18.15 -8.46
CA PRO A 4 -8.20 18.92 -7.82
C PRO A 4 -7.19 18.06 -7.04
N ILE A 5 -7.59 16.91 -6.52
CA ILE A 5 -6.69 15.98 -5.82
C ILE A 5 -5.69 15.36 -6.81
N VAL A 6 -6.18 14.94 -7.98
CA VAL A 6 -5.34 14.40 -9.06
C VAL A 6 -4.34 15.44 -9.59
N ALA A 7 -4.76 16.71 -9.64
CA ALA A 7 -3.87 17.81 -10.03
C ALA A 7 -2.76 18.06 -8.99
N ILE A 8 -3.08 17.99 -7.69
CA ILE A 8 -2.11 18.14 -6.60
C ILE A 8 -1.09 17.00 -6.63
N ASP A 9 -1.54 15.75 -6.76
CA ASP A 9 -0.64 14.59 -6.78
C ASP A 9 0.29 14.62 -7.99
N ARG A 10 -0.18 15.07 -9.16
CA ARG A 10 0.64 15.24 -10.36
C ARG A 10 1.83 16.18 -10.11
N VAL A 11 1.62 17.32 -9.47
CA VAL A 11 2.70 18.31 -9.22
C VAL A 11 3.82 17.70 -8.36
N TRP A 12 3.45 16.93 -7.34
CA TRP A 12 4.44 16.26 -6.47
C TRP A 12 5.17 15.14 -7.19
N SER A 13 4.45 14.30 -7.94
CA SER A 13 5.07 13.24 -8.73
C SER A 13 6.07 13.77 -9.75
N ILE A 14 5.84 14.93 -10.36
CA ILE A 14 6.78 15.55 -11.30
C ILE A 14 8.07 16.01 -10.59
N ARG A 15 7.96 16.54 -9.36
CA ARG A 15 9.12 16.94 -8.56
C ARG A 15 9.97 15.73 -8.17
N ASP A 16 9.32 14.66 -7.73
CA ASP A 16 10.01 13.40 -7.39
C ASP A 16 10.67 12.78 -8.63
N ALA A 17 9.97 12.78 -9.78
CA ALA A 17 10.51 12.30 -11.04
C ALA A 17 11.76 13.07 -11.50
N ILE A 18 11.77 14.41 -11.40
CA ILE A 18 12.95 15.22 -11.73
C ILE A 18 14.12 14.88 -10.80
N LEU A 19 13.86 14.69 -9.50
CA LEU A 19 14.90 14.40 -8.53
C LEU A 19 15.50 12.99 -8.74
N ALA A 20 14.65 11.99 -9.00
CA ALA A 20 15.08 10.64 -9.34
C ALA A 20 15.86 10.60 -10.65
N TRP A 21 15.38 11.30 -11.69
CA TRP A 21 16.09 11.45 -12.97
C TRP A 21 17.48 12.07 -12.76
N LEU A 22 17.58 13.16 -12.01
CA LEU A 22 18.88 13.80 -11.73
C LEU A 22 19.84 12.88 -10.99
N TYR A 23 19.35 12.13 -10.01
CA TYR A 23 20.16 11.14 -9.29
C TYR A 23 20.69 10.07 -10.24
N ILE A 24 19.84 9.49 -11.10
CA ILE A 24 20.26 8.49 -12.10
C ILE A 24 21.27 9.08 -13.07
N LYS A 25 21.02 10.28 -13.61
CA LYS A 25 21.97 10.96 -14.52
C LYS A 25 23.31 11.20 -13.85
N ALA A 26 23.32 11.71 -12.62
CA ALA A 26 24.55 12.08 -11.92
C ALA A 26 25.33 10.87 -11.40
N MET A 27 24.66 9.89 -10.79
CA MET A 27 25.30 8.78 -10.07
C MET A 27 25.50 7.54 -10.93
N VAL A 28 24.56 7.24 -11.83
CA VAL A 28 24.63 6.04 -12.68
C VAL A 28 25.30 6.38 -14.02
N GLN A 29 24.93 7.51 -14.62
CA GLN A 29 25.42 7.90 -15.95
C GLN A 29 26.60 8.88 -15.91
N GLY A 30 27.00 9.36 -14.72
CA GLY A 30 28.11 10.29 -14.54
C GLY A 30 27.87 11.72 -15.06
N ASN A 31 26.67 12.03 -15.55
CA ASN A 31 26.30 13.35 -16.06
C ASN A 31 25.73 14.21 -14.93
N ARG A 32 26.59 15.03 -14.31
CA ARG A 32 26.20 15.91 -13.19
C ARG A 32 25.44 17.18 -13.59
N HIS A 33 25.40 17.51 -14.88
CA HIS A 33 24.76 18.72 -15.40
C HIS A 33 23.91 18.43 -16.66
N PRO A 34 22.93 17.52 -16.56
CA PRO A 34 22.09 17.18 -17.70
C PRO A 34 21.23 18.37 -18.14
N VAL A 35 20.78 18.35 -19.39
CA VAL A 35 19.81 19.34 -19.88
C VAL A 35 18.42 18.89 -19.45
N LEU A 36 17.66 19.78 -18.80
CA LEU A 36 16.30 19.50 -18.35
C LEU A 36 15.38 19.31 -19.57
N LYS A 37 14.94 18.07 -19.83
CA LYS A 37 14.07 17.72 -20.95
C LYS A 37 12.95 16.77 -20.49
N PRO A 38 11.67 17.11 -20.72
CA PRO A 38 10.54 16.26 -20.31
C PRO A 38 10.64 14.81 -20.81
N ASP A 39 10.99 14.61 -22.08
CA ASP A 39 11.09 13.27 -22.68
C ASP A 39 12.21 12.43 -22.04
N ASP A 40 13.35 13.04 -21.73
CA ASP A 40 14.49 12.34 -21.11
C ASP A 40 14.19 11.99 -19.65
N ILE A 41 13.48 12.86 -18.93
CA ILE A 41 12.97 12.56 -17.59
C ILE A 41 12.03 11.36 -17.67
N ALA A 42 11.00 11.45 -18.52
CA ALA A 42 9.99 10.42 -18.67
C ALA A 42 10.59 9.05 -19.03
N ALA A 43 11.54 9.01 -19.96
CA ALA A 43 12.20 7.78 -20.37
C ALA A 43 13.09 7.19 -19.27
N THR A 44 13.78 8.02 -18.49
CA THR A 44 14.72 7.55 -17.46
C THR A 44 13.99 6.96 -16.25
N VAL A 45 12.82 7.52 -15.88
CA VAL A 45 12.05 7.09 -14.70
C VAL A 45 10.87 6.18 -15.04
N ASP A 46 10.75 5.72 -16.29
CA ASP A 46 9.60 4.94 -16.80
C ASP A 46 8.25 5.61 -16.47
N TRP A 47 8.10 6.89 -16.82
CA TRP A 47 6.91 7.67 -16.49
C TRP A 47 5.64 7.12 -17.15
N ARG A 48 4.65 6.75 -16.34
CA ARG A 48 3.38 6.13 -16.79
C ARG A 48 2.18 7.07 -16.82
N GLY A 49 2.33 8.29 -16.32
CA GLY A 49 1.25 9.28 -16.30
C GLY A 49 1.07 9.97 -17.66
N ALA A 50 0.15 10.93 -17.72
CA ALA A 50 0.03 11.80 -18.90
C ALA A 50 1.39 12.48 -19.20
N PRO A 51 1.73 12.69 -20.49
CA PRO A 51 3.04 13.23 -20.91
C PRO A 51 3.46 14.45 -20.09
N LEU A 52 4.74 14.52 -19.75
CA LEU A 52 5.31 15.66 -19.05
C LEU A 52 5.38 16.86 -20.00
N THR A 53 4.90 18.01 -19.55
CA THR A 53 4.99 19.25 -20.32
C THR A 53 6.16 20.10 -19.86
N GLU A 54 6.73 20.90 -20.76
CA GLU A 54 7.82 21.83 -20.42
C GLU A 54 7.46 22.79 -19.28
N PRO A 55 6.26 23.41 -19.23
CA PRO A 55 5.90 24.32 -18.14
C PRO A 55 5.83 23.62 -16.78
N GLU A 56 5.32 22.38 -16.72
CA GLU A 56 5.24 21.61 -15.47
C GLU A 56 6.63 21.25 -14.96
N VAL A 57 7.50 20.80 -15.87
CA VAL A 57 8.89 20.46 -15.54
C VAL A 57 9.68 21.69 -15.12
N ALA A 58 9.50 22.82 -15.80
CA ALA A 58 10.11 24.10 -15.44
C ALA A 58 9.69 24.54 -14.04
N ALA A 59 8.39 24.59 -13.76
CA ALA A 59 7.85 24.99 -12.45
C ALA A 59 8.30 24.06 -11.32
N ALA A 60 8.35 22.74 -11.57
CA ALA A 60 8.84 21.77 -10.60
C ALA A 60 10.34 21.94 -10.32
N SER A 61 11.15 22.20 -11.35
CA SER A 61 12.59 22.43 -11.19
C SER A 61 12.89 23.71 -10.42
N ASP A 62 12.15 24.80 -10.65
CA ASP A 62 12.33 26.05 -9.91
C ASP A 62 11.96 25.87 -8.44
N TRP A 63 10.91 25.10 -8.15
CA TRP A 63 10.55 24.75 -6.77
C TRP A 63 11.65 23.92 -6.09
N LEU A 64 12.17 22.88 -6.74
CA LEU A 64 13.25 22.05 -6.20
C LEU A 64 14.52 22.86 -5.91
N LYS A 65 14.78 23.88 -6.73
CA LYS A 65 15.88 24.83 -6.50
C LYS A 65 15.61 25.75 -5.32
N GLY A 66 14.40 26.29 -5.21
CA GLY A 66 13.97 27.11 -4.07
C GLY A 66 14.12 26.38 -2.74
N GLU A 67 13.85 25.09 -2.72
CA GLU A 67 14.01 24.22 -1.53
C GLU A 67 15.44 23.69 -1.32
N GLY A 68 16.35 23.95 -2.26
CA GLY A 68 17.76 23.56 -2.17
C GLY A 68 18.04 22.08 -2.46
N TYR A 69 17.11 21.34 -3.09
CA TYR A 69 17.35 19.96 -3.54
C TYR A 69 18.21 19.92 -4.80
N ILE A 70 18.11 20.95 -5.64
CA ILE A 70 18.91 21.10 -6.86
C ILE A 70 19.51 22.50 -6.94
N SER A 71 20.57 22.67 -7.73
CA SER A 71 21.22 23.95 -8.01
C SER A 71 21.41 24.14 -9.51
N GLY A 72 21.67 25.37 -9.95
CA GLY A 72 21.89 25.69 -11.35
C GLY A 72 21.26 27.02 -11.77
N SER A 73 21.57 27.46 -12.98
CA SER A 73 20.99 28.68 -13.54
C SER A 73 19.56 28.44 -14.00
N SER A 74 18.62 29.24 -13.47
CA SER A 74 17.24 29.25 -13.96
C SER A 74 17.13 30.19 -15.15
N ALA A 75 16.34 29.83 -16.15
CA ALA A 75 15.92 30.73 -17.22
C ALA A 75 14.41 30.93 -17.14
N TRP A 76 13.99 32.16 -17.38
CA TRP A 76 12.58 32.52 -17.33
C TRP A 76 11.75 31.66 -18.29
N GLY A 77 10.72 30.99 -17.77
CA GLY A 77 9.86 30.09 -18.53
C GLY A 77 10.42 28.68 -18.83
N HIS A 78 11.69 28.41 -18.51
CA HIS A 78 12.34 27.12 -18.81
C HIS A 78 12.89 26.39 -17.58
N GLY A 79 12.73 26.99 -16.39
CA GLY A 79 13.22 26.41 -15.14
C GLY A 79 14.74 26.32 -15.09
N VAL A 80 15.28 25.33 -14.37
CA VAL A 80 16.73 25.12 -14.22
C VAL A 80 17.26 24.33 -15.42
N ILE A 81 17.78 25.03 -16.45
CA ILE A 81 18.19 24.41 -17.73
C ILE A 81 19.24 23.30 -17.53
N ARG A 82 20.21 23.53 -16.66
CA ARG A 82 21.27 22.56 -16.30
C ARG A 82 21.28 22.36 -14.79
N PRO A 83 20.37 21.54 -14.26
CA PRO A 83 20.33 21.31 -12.84
C PRO A 83 21.49 20.42 -12.40
N SER A 84 21.94 20.65 -11.18
CA SER A 84 22.88 19.78 -10.48
C SER A 84 22.21 19.37 -9.19
N ILE A 85 22.25 18.08 -8.87
CA ILE A 85 21.69 17.59 -7.59
C ILE A 85 22.58 18.07 -6.44
N THR A 86 21.97 18.52 -5.33
CA THR A 86 22.72 18.88 -4.11
C THR A 86 22.82 17.66 -3.19
N PRO A 87 23.70 17.66 -2.17
CA PRO A 87 23.75 16.58 -1.18
C PRO A 87 22.42 16.35 -0.43
N ARG A 88 21.55 17.37 -0.36
CA ARG A 88 20.20 17.22 0.19
C ARG A 88 19.29 16.46 -0.78
N GLY A 89 19.32 16.82 -2.07
CA GLY A 89 18.59 16.10 -3.12
C GLY A 89 19.05 14.66 -3.28
N GLU A 90 20.36 14.41 -3.21
CA GLU A 90 20.94 13.07 -3.30
C GLU A 90 20.42 12.15 -2.19
N ARG A 91 20.46 12.60 -0.93
CA ARG A 91 19.94 11.81 0.20
C ARG A 91 18.46 11.47 0.05
N MET A 92 17.67 12.41 -0.45
CA MET A 92 16.23 12.20 -0.65
C MET A 92 15.97 11.17 -1.76
N ALA A 93 16.68 11.29 -2.89
CA ALA A 93 16.55 10.37 -4.01
C ALA A 93 17.05 8.95 -3.66
N ASP A 94 18.17 8.86 -2.95
CA ASP A 94 18.77 7.59 -2.51
C ASP A 94 17.85 6.82 -1.56
N GLN A 95 17.22 7.54 -0.63
CA GLN A 95 16.23 6.98 0.31
C GLN A 95 14.87 6.69 -0.34
N LYS A 96 14.70 7.01 -1.63
CA LYS A 96 13.43 6.88 -2.38
C LYS A 96 12.26 7.59 -1.67
N LEU A 97 12.54 8.69 -0.97
CA LEU A 97 11.55 9.49 -0.27
C LEU A 97 11.01 10.60 -1.17
N SER A 98 9.74 10.93 -0.99
CA SER A 98 9.11 12.05 -1.70
C SER A 98 9.53 13.39 -1.10
N VAL A 99 9.63 14.43 -1.93
CA VAL A 99 9.85 15.83 -1.48
C VAL A 99 8.61 16.47 -0.87
N ARG A 100 7.47 15.77 -0.82
CA ARG A 100 6.22 16.23 -0.21
C ARG A 100 6.39 16.43 1.32
N PRO A 101 5.99 17.59 1.88
CA PRO A 101 6.00 17.81 3.32
C PRO A 101 5.16 16.75 4.05
N GLY A 102 5.76 16.04 5.01
CA GLY A 102 5.16 14.89 5.71
C GLY A 102 5.56 13.50 5.16
N GLY A 103 6.56 13.42 4.28
CA GLY A 103 6.98 12.23 3.53
C GLY A 103 7.65 11.11 4.33
N GLU A 104 6.87 10.35 5.11
CA GLU A 104 7.21 8.95 5.45
C GLU A 104 6.74 7.96 4.35
N THR A 105 6.16 8.47 3.26
CA THR A 105 5.67 7.65 2.16
C THR A 105 6.72 7.55 1.04
N PRO A 106 7.12 6.32 0.64
CA PRO A 106 8.00 6.11 -0.49
C PRO A 106 7.43 6.75 -1.76
N ALA A 107 8.32 7.30 -2.59
CA ALA A 107 7.95 7.78 -3.92
C ALA A 107 7.69 6.57 -4.84
N ASP A 108 6.42 6.18 -4.98
CA ASP A 108 5.96 5.38 -6.13
C ASP A 108 4.56 5.84 -6.58
N PRO A 109 4.28 5.94 -7.89
CA PRO A 109 3.32 6.87 -8.47
C PRO A 109 1.91 6.27 -8.68
N GLN A 110 0.95 7.19 -8.70
CA GLN A 110 -0.34 7.09 -9.42
C GLN A 110 -1.40 6.15 -8.79
N GLY A 111 -2.30 6.77 -8.03
CA GLY A 111 -3.60 6.22 -7.69
C GLY A 111 -3.67 5.61 -6.29
N VAL A 112 -4.89 5.49 -5.79
CA VAL A 112 -5.17 4.64 -4.63
C VAL A 112 -4.62 3.25 -4.94
N THR A 113 -3.59 2.82 -4.21
CA THR A 113 -3.04 1.47 -4.35
C THR A 113 -4.00 0.48 -3.71
N THR A 114 -5.02 0.05 -4.46
CA THR A 114 -5.83 -1.12 -4.07
C THR A 114 -5.03 -2.37 -4.38
N ILE A 115 -4.24 -2.82 -3.40
CA ILE A 115 -3.51 -4.10 -3.49
C ILE A 115 -4.51 -5.24 -3.33
N HIS A 116 -4.90 -5.88 -4.44
CA HIS A 116 -5.66 -7.13 -4.40
C HIS A 116 -4.71 -8.30 -4.12
N ILE A 117 -4.50 -8.59 -2.83
CA ILE A 117 -3.65 -9.69 -2.38
C ILE A 117 -4.45 -11.00 -2.51
N ARG A 118 -4.22 -11.76 -3.58
CA ARG A 118 -4.87 -13.07 -3.80
C ARG A 118 -4.17 -14.24 -3.10
N ASN A 119 -3.05 -14.00 -2.39
CA ASN A 119 -2.34 -15.03 -1.62
C ASN A 119 -1.56 -14.40 -0.45
N SER A 120 -1.42 -15.14 0.66
CA SER A 120 -0.78 -14.69 1.89
C SER A 120 0.62 -14.14 1.65
N THR A 121 0.74 -12.80 1.66
CA THR A 121 2.01 -12.09 1.72
C THR A 121 2.01 -11.27 2.99
N ASN A 122 3.09 -11.36 3.78
CA ASN A 122 3.28 -10.59 4.99
C ASN A 122 3.41 -9.10 4.65
N VAL A 123 2.27 -8.39 4.63
CA VAL A 123 2.24 -6.95 4.75
C VAL A 123 2.49 -6.61 6.21
N ALA A 124 3.38 -5.64 6.49
CA ALA A 124 3.62 -5.20 7.85
C ALA A 124 2.34 -4.57 8.43
N ILE A 125 1.67 -5.32 9.31
CA ILE A 125 0.46 -4.90 10.02
C ILE A 125 0.88 -4.06 11.24
N GLY A 126 0.40 -2.81 11.34
CA GLY A 126 0.54 -1.99 12.56
C GLY A 126 1.58 -0.86 12.55
N SER A 127 2.03 -0.39 11.39
CA SER A 127 2.91 0.79 11.32
C SER A 127 2.17 2.09 11.68
N PRO A 128 2.76 3.00 12.48
CA PRO A 128 2.20 4.33 12.71
C PRO A 128 1.97 5.04 11.36
N GLY A 129 0.79 5.63 11.17
CA GLY A 129 0.44 6.34 9.92
C GLY A 129 -0.29 5.51 8.85
N ALA A 130 -0.43 4.19 9.03
CA ALA A 130 -1.27 3.37 8.16
C ALA A 130 -2.75 3.55 8.51
N THR A 131 -3.52 4.22 7.65
CA THR A 131 -4.98 4.28 7.77
C THR A 131 -5.56 3.15 6.94
N GLN A 132 -5.96 2.06 7.60
CA GLN A 132 -6.54 0.90 6.94
C GLN A 132 -8.06 0.95 7.06
N THR A 133 -8.74 1.17 5.93
CA THR A 133 -10.19 1.08 5.85
C THR A 133 -10.56 -0.36 5.51
N TYR A 134 -10.78 -1.19 6.54
CA TYR A 134 -11.33 -2.53 6.34
C TYR A 134 -12.82 -2.41 6.02
N ASN A 135 -13.21 -2.89 4.84
CA ASN A 135 -14.61 -3.01 4.51
C ASN A 135 -15.21 -4.12 5.38
N VAL A 136 -16.23 -3.78 6.18
CA VAL A 136 -16.98 -4.72 7.04
C VAL A 136 -17.46 -5.95 6.25
N SER A 137 -17.73 -5.79 4.95
CA SER A 137 -18.09 -6.89 4.05
C SER A 137 -16.99 -7.95 3.87
N GLU A 138 -15.71 -7.54 3.80
CA GLU A 138 -14.58 -8.47 3.64
C GLU A 138 -14.28 -9.23 4.95
N GLN A 139 -14.44 -8.54 6.08
CA GLN A 139 -14.34 -9.14 7.41
C GLN A 139 -15.40 -10.24 7.61
N ILE A 140 -16.63 -9.98 7.17
CA ILE A 140 -17.73 -10.95 7.19
C ILE A 140 -17.42 -12.16 6.31
N GLU A 141 -16.96 -11.94 5.06
CA GLU A 141 -16.62 -13.00 4.11
C GLU A 141 -15.57 -13.97 4.69
N LYS A 142 -14.52 -13.43 5.32
CA LYS A 142 -13.46 -14.23 5.95
C LYS A 142 -13.95 -14.99 7.18
N CYS A 143 -14.82 -14.40 7.98
CA CYS A 143 -15.44 -15.10 9.12
C CYS A 143 -16.34 -16.24 8.67
N LEU A 144 -17.09 -16.06 7.57
CA LEU A 144 -17.94 -17.10 7.00
C LEU A 144 -17.12 -18.29 6.47
N ALA A 145 -15.97 -18.04 5.84
CA ALA A 145 -15.07 -19.10 5.40
C ALA A 145 -14.55 -19.96 6.57
N VAL A 146 -14.21 -19.35 7.70
CA VAL A 146 -13.84 -20.07 8.94
C VAL A 146 -15.01 -20.91 9.46
N ALA A 147 -16.22 -20.35 9.43
CA ALA A 147 -17.43 -21.05 9.88
C ALA A 147 -17.80 -22.24 8.99
N ASP A 148 -17.63 -22.13 7.66
CA ASP A 148 -17.91 -23.22 6.73
C ASP A 148 -16.92 -24.38 6.90
N LEU A 149 -15.64 -24.06 7.09
CA LEU A 149 -14.63 -25.08 7.37
C LEU A 149 -14.88 -25.75 8.72
N LEU A 150 -15.17 -24.98 9.77
CA LEU A 150 -15.49 -25.53 11.09
C LEU A 150 -16.80 -26.35 11.07
N ALA A 151 -17.76 -26.02 10.20
CA ALA A 151 -18.97 -26.80 10.01
C ALA A 151 -18.72 -28.17 9.35
N SER A 152 -17.55 -28.39 8.73
CA SER A 152 -17.13 -29.71 8.24
C SER A 152 -16.40 -30.56 9.28
N ALA A 153 -16.26 -30.08 10.51
CA ALA A 153 -15.66 -30.83 11.60
C ALA A 153 -16.40 -32.16 11.82
N SER A 154 -15.64 -33.26 11.81
CA SER A 154 -16.19 -34.61 12.00
C SER A 154 -15.24 -35.53 12.77
N GLU A 155 -14.05 -35.04 13.10
CA GLU A 155 -13.04 -35.79 13.85
C GLU A 155 -13.07 -35.37 15.32
N GLY A 156 -12.52 -36.19 16.22
CA GLY A 156 -12.46 -35.90 17.65
C GLY A 156 -13.68 -36.40 18.46
N ASP A 157 -13.76 -35.95 19.70
CA ASP A 157 -14.84 -36.33 20.62
C ASP A 157 -16.18 -35.71 20.19
N ALA A 158 -17.29 -36.43 20.40
CA ALA A 158 -18.62 -35.96 20.02
C ALA A 158 -18.96 -34.60 20.65
N GLY A 159 -18.48 -34.33 21.87
CA GLY A 159 -18.67 -33.04 22.55
C GLY A 159 -17.78 -31.91 22.02
N ASP A 160 -16.67 -32.22 21.35
CA ASP A 160 -15.84 -31.23 20.66
C ASP A 160 -16.41 -30.91 19.26
N VAL A 161 -16.89 -31.92 18.53
CA VAL A 161 -17.54 -31.76 17.22
C VAL A 161 -18.83 -30.95 17.34
N GLU A 162 -19.66 -31.23 18.35
CA GLU A 162 -20.88 -30.46 18.62
C GLU A 162 -20.55 -28.99 18.94
N ARG A 163 -19.49 -28.74 19.73
CA ARG A 163 -19.00 -27.38 20.00
C ARG A 163 -18.46 -26.69 18.75
N ALA A 164 -17.79 -27.41 17.85
CA ALA A 164 -17.32 -26.87 16.58
C ALA A 164 -18.50 -26.41 15.71
N HIS A 165 -19.53 -27.24 15.55
CA HIS A 165 -20.73 -26.87 14.82
C HIS A 165 -21.50 -25.70 15.47
N GLN A 166 -21.56 -25.65 16.81
CA GLN A 166 -22.18 -24.53 17.52
C GLN A 166 -21.43 -23.22 17.25
N VAL A 167 -20.11 -23.22 17.36
CA VAL A 167 -19.28 -22.03 17.09
C VAL A 167 -19.41 -21.59 15.63
N ALA A 168 -19.50 -22.53 14.68
CA ALA A 168 -19.76 -22.22 13.28
C ALA A 168 -21.13 -21.54 13.07
N ALA A 169 -22.17 -22.04 13.74
CA ALA A 169 -23.50 -21.45 13.68
C ALA A 169 -23.53 -20.04 14.30
N ASP A 170 -22.84 -19.84 15.42
CA ASP A 170 -22.75 -18.55 16.10
C ASP A 170 -22.03 -17.50 15.23
N ILE A 171 -20.96 -17.90 14.52
CA ILE A 171 -20.27 -17.01 13.57
C ILE A 171 -21.21 -16.60 12.43
N LYS A 172 -21.97 -17.54 11.86
CA LYS A 172 -22.92 -17.26 10.77
C LYS A 172 -24.07 -16.36 11.24
N ALA A 173 -24.56 -16.56 12.45
CA ALA A 173 -25.63 -15.73 13.02
C ALA A 173 -25.16 -14.29 13.28
N GLU A 174 -23.96 -14.12 13.85
CA GLU A 174 -23.37 -12.80 14.09
C GLU A 174 -23.01 -12.09 12.77
N ALA A 175 -22.52 -12.83 11.77
CA ALA A 175 -22.26 -12.32 10.43
C ALA A 175 -23.54 -11.86 9.68
N ALA A 176 -24.68 -12.48 9.97
CA ALA A 176 -25.98 -12.13 9.37
C ALA A 176 -26.72 -11.01 10.12
N ALA A 177 -26.19 -10.51 11.24
CA ALA A 177 -26.80 -9.41 11.98
C ALA A 177 -26.71 -8.09 11.20
N ASN A 178 -27.74 -7.23 11.33
CA ASN A 178 -27.77 -5.90 10.68
C ASN A 178 -26.63 -4.97 11.14
N ALA A 179 -25.98 -5.27 12.26
CA ALA A 179 -24.80 -4.58 12.78
C ALA A 179 -23.88 -5.62 13.46
N PRO A 180 -22.98 -6.27 12.70
CA PRO A 180 -22.09 -7.30 13.24
C PRO A 180 -21.12 -6.68 14.24
N GLU A 181 -21.03 -7.25 15.45
CA GLU A 181 -20.08 -6.81 16.46
C GLU A 181 -18.71 -7.43 16.22
N SER A 182 -17.78 -6.63 15.70
CA SER A 182 -16.38 -7.03 15.47
C SER A 182 -15.73 -7.69 16.70
N GLY A 183 -16.05 -7.22 17.92
CA GLY A 183 -15.56 -7.81 19.16
C GLY A 183 -16.06 -9.24 19.43
N LYS A 184 -17.29 -9.57 19.03
CA LYS A 184 -17.86 -10.92 19.17
C LYS A 184 -17.32 -11.85 18.10
N LEU A 185 -17.30 -11.41 16.83
CA LEU A 185 -16.74 -12.18 15.73
C LEU A 185 -15.28 -12.56 15.99
N LYS A 186 -14.45 -11.64 16.52
CA LYS A 186 -13.06 -11.94 16.90
C LYS A 186 -12.96 -13.07 17.93
N LYS A 187 -13.79 -13.03 18.98
CA LYS A 187 -13.83 -14.07 20.01
C LYS A 187 -14.27 -15.41 19.44
N LEU A 188 -15.29 -15.42 18.58
CA LEU A 188 -15.78 -16.63 17.94
C LEU A 188 -14.74 -17.27 17.00
N VAL A 189 -14.01 -16.47 16.20
CA VAL A 189 -12.92 -16.96 15.35
C VAL A 189 -11.76 -17.54 16.17
N LEU A 190 -11.41 -16.92 17.31
CA LEU A 190 -10.41 -17.47 18.23
C LEU A 190 -10.86 -18.80 18.83
N SER A 191 -12.13 -18.92 19.22
CA SER A 191 -12.70 -20.18 19.70
C SER A 191 -12.74 -21.26 18.62
N ALA A 192 -13.05 -20.88 17.37
CA ALA A 192 -13.02 -21.77 16.21
C ALA A 192 -11.62 -22.35 15.99
N LEU A 193 -10.58 -21.52 16.03
CA LEU A 193 -9.18 -21.97 15.92
C LEU A 193 -8.82 -22.99 17.01
N GLY A 194 -9.25 -22.77 18.25
CA GLY A 194 -8.96 -23.67 19.37
C GLY A 194 -9.59 -25.06 19.21
N ILE A 195 -10.85 -25.13 18.82
CA ILE A 195 -11.62 -26.39 18.71
C ILE A 195 -11.36 -27.09 17.37
N GLY A 196 -11.20 -26.35 16.29
CA GLY A 196 -11.01 -26.91 14.96
C GLY A 196 -9.65 -27.62 14.79
N MET A 197 -8.64 -27.29 15.60
CA MET A 197 -7.38 -28.04 15.64
C MET A 197 -7.53 -29.48 16.12
N THR A 198 -8.59 -29.79 16.90
CA THR A 198 -8.83 -31.16 17.42
C THR A 198 -9.97 -31.88 16.70
N THR A 199 -10.73 -31.16 15.86
CA THR A 199 -11.96 -31.68 15.25
C THR A 199 -11.97 -31.74 13.73
N LEU A 200 -10.95 -31.20 13.09
CA LEU A 200 -10.72 -31.29 11.65
C LEU A 200 -9.56 -32.24 11.35
N ALA A 201 -9.62 -32.87 10.18
CA ALA A 201 -8.50 -33.59 9.61
C ALA A 201 -7.27 -32.68 9.48
N HIS A 202 -6.07 -33.27 9.42
CA HIS A 202 -4.80 -32.53 9.41
C HIS A 202 -4.75 -31.40 8.38
N ASP A 203 -5.25 -31.64 7.16
CA ASP A 203 -5.29 -30.63 6.09
C ASP A 203 -6.30 -29.50 6.41
N GLY A 204 -7.45 -29.84 6.99
CA GLY A 204 -8.46 -28.88 7.43
C GLY A 204 -8.01 -28.03 8.62
N ALA A 205 -7.22 -28.59 9.54
CA ALA A 205 -6.64 -27.83 10.65
C ALA A 205 -5.62 -26.79 10.16
N ALA A 206 -4.80 -27.13 9.16
CA ALA A 206 -3.87 -26.17 8.55
C ALA A 206 -4.61 -25.05 7.79
N GLU A 207 -5.67 -25.40 7.06
CA GLU A 207 -6.52 -24.42 6.37
C GLU A 207 -7.27 -23.52 7.35
N LEU A 208 -7.72 -24.05 8.49
CA LEU A 208 -8.36 -23.28 9.55
C LEU A 208 -7.41 -22.25 10.17
N VAL A 209 -6.16 -22.64 10.44
CA VAL A 209 -5.14 -21.70 10.95
C VAL A 209 -4.88 -20.58 9.94
N HIS A 210 -4.84 -20.92 8.65
CA HIS A 210 -4.67 -19.94 7.58
C HIS A 210 -5.85 -18.96 7.51
N LEU A 211 -7.08 -19.46 7.43
CA LEU A 211 -8.30 -18.65 7.34
C LEU A 211 -8.54 -17.84 8.62
N GLY A 212 -8.34 -18.43 9.79
CA GLY A 212 -8.48 -17.75 11.07
C GLY A 212 -7.45 -16.65 11.26
N SER A 213 -6.20 -16.83 10.80
CA SER A 213 -5.20 -15.76 10.78
C SER A 213 -5.60 -14.61 9.85
N GLN A 214 -6.13 -14.92 8.67
CA GLN A 214 -6.62 -13.91 7.74
C GLN A 214 -7.83 -13.13 8.30
N ALA A 215 -8.78 -13.82 8.92
CA ALA A 215 -9.94 -13.20 9.56
C ALA A 215 -9.49 -12.30 10.73
N LEU A 216 -8.62 -12.80 11.62
CA LEU A 216 -8.08 -12.02 12.74
C LEU A 216 -7.29 -10.79 12.31
N GLY A 217 -6.64 -10.84 11.14
CA GLY A 217 -5.96 -9.69 10.56
C GLY A 217 -6.88 -8.55 10.13
N THR A 218 -8.19 -8.78 10.03
CA THR A 218 -9.19 -7.76 9.62
C THR A 218 -9.88 -7.03 10.79
N PHE A 219 -9.57 -7.39 12.05
CA PHE A 219 -10.09 -6.76 13.27
C PHE A 219 -9.07 -5.85 13.94
#